data_AF-A0A7C2C3X7-F1
#
_entry.id   AF-A0A7C2C3X7-F1
#
_cell.length_a   1.000
_cell.length_b   1.000
_cell.length_c   1.000
_cell.angle_alpha   90.00
_cell.angle_beta   90.00
_cell.angle_gamma   90.00
#
_symmetry.space_group_name_H-M   'P 1'
#
loop_
_entity.id
_entity.type
_entity.pdbx_description
1 polymer ?
#
loop_
_entity_poly.entity_id
_entity_poly.type
_entity_poly.pdbx_seq_one_letter_code
_entity_poly.pdbx_strand_id
1 'polypeptide(L)'
;PFLAYYDAASPIVLYESIDLSKCFRAGRYGQSADYLNCPLTEEEYRRFHQALLEAQRHTPHDWERLEFFEACVPVEELARRGYQTLLFGPMKPVGLKDPRTGKEPFAVVQLRQEDKAGRMWSLVGFQTGLKWPEQKRLIQMIPGLENAEIVRYGVMHRNTYLNAPRLLAETLEFKGAEGLFAAGVLAGVEGYLESAATGFLAGLNAARRFLGLPPVVPPEESMLGALVRFLATAHPEGFQPMNANWGLVPPVEGRLGKKEKRQAMYRRGLQAFSGWLSALRPPLPGTRTLQPAP
;
A
#
# COMPACT_ATOMS: atom_id res chain seq x y z
N PRO A 1 19.04 -17.68 0.26
CA PRO A 1 17.56 -17.84 0.13
C PRO A 1 16.98 -16.71 -0.73
N PHE A 2 16.33 -17.01 -1.86
CA PHE A 2 15.79 -16.00 -2.80
C PHE A 2 14.30 -15.73 -2.59
N LEU A 3 13.81 -15.96 -1.38
CA LEU A 3 12.40 -15.91 -1.05
C LEU A 3 12.23 -15.25 0.33
N ALA A 4 11.45 -14.16 0.40
CA ALA A 4 11.26 -13.30 1.57
C ALA A 4 9.77 -12.96 1.79
N TYR A 5 9.41 -12.24 2.87
CA TYR A 5 8.29 -12.69 3.71
C TYR A 5 7.44 -11.66 4.53
N TYR A 6 6.75 -10.60 4.04
CA TYR A 6 5.83 -9.81 4.93
C TYR A 6 4.57 -9.13 4.31
N ASP A 7 3.37 -9.39 4.87
CA ASP A 7 2.07 -8.70 4.68
C ASP A 7 1.64 -8.03 5.99
N ALA A 8 0.83 -6.97 5.94
CA ALA A 8 0.51 -6.14 7.08
C ALA A 8 -0.98 -5.77 7.12
N ALA A 9 -1.75 -6.41 8.01
CA ALA A 9 -3.17 -6.09 8.20
C ALA A 9 -3.40 -5.24 9.45
N SER A 10 -4.31 -4.27 9.35
CA SER A 10 -4.79 -3.50 10.50
C SER A 10 -6.05 -4.12 11.14
N PRO A 11 -6.34 -3.80 12.40
CA PRO A 11 -7.56 -4.24 13.09
C PRO A 11 -8.83 -3.68 12.44
N ILE A 12 -9.93 -4.45 12.53
CA ILE A 12 -11.27 -4.09 12.07
C ILE A 12 -12.24 -4.17 13.24
N VAL A 13 -13.05 -3.12 13.41
CA VAL A 13 -14.07 -3.01 14.45
C VAL A 13 -15.48 -2.99 13.88
N LEU A 14 -16.48 -3.37 14.69
CA LEU A 14 -17.89 -3.21 14.34
C LEU A 14 -18.34 -1.77 14.48
N TYR A 15 -19.05 -1.28 13.47
CA TYR A 15 -19.57 0.09 13.43
C TYR A 15 -20.48 0.43 14.62
N GLU A 16 -21.34 -0.51 15.02
CA GLU A 16 -22.28 -0.31 16.14
C GLU A 16 -21.61 -0.18 17.51
N SER A 17 -20.36 -0.63 17.63
CA SER A 17 -19.56 -0.52 18.85
C SER A 17 -18.77 0.79 18.95
N ILE A 18 -18.85 1.65 17.92
CA ILE A 18 -18.16 2.95 17.88
C ILE A 18 -19.05 4.01 18.54
N ASP A 19 -18.51 4.74 19.51
CA ASP A 19 -19.13 5.95 20.04
C ASP A 19 -18.96 7.12 19.04
N LEU A 20 -19.97 7.24 18.17
CA LEU A 20 -20.05 8.27 17.14
C LEU A 20 -20.07 9.70 17.73
N SER A 21 -20.44 9.87 19.01
CA SER A 21 -20.47 11.20 19.65
C SER A 21 -19.07 11.79 19.84
N LYS A 22 -18.02 10.97 19.74
CA LYS A 22 -16.60 11.37 19.78
C LYS A 22 -15.94 11.41 18.41
N CYS A 23 -16.61 10.91 17.37
CA CYS A 23 -16.06 10.82 16.03
C CYS A 23 -16.66 11.86 15.07
N PHE A 24 -16.07 12.07 13.90
CA PHE A 24 -16.69 12.85 12.82
C PHE A 24 -16.37 12.28 11.43
N ARG A 25 -17.35 12.29 10.52
CA ARG A 25 -17.14 11.89 9.12
C ARG A 25 -16.62 13.07 8.32
N ALA A 26 -15.45 12.92 7.72
CA ALA A 26 -14.84 13.95 6.88
C ALA A 26 -13.69 13.39 6.04
N GLY A 27 -13.56 13.93 4.83
CA GLY A 27 -12.36 13.80 4.02
C GLY A 27 -11.40 14.93 4.31
N ARG A 28 -10.13 14.72 3.97
CA ARG A 28 -9.14 15.80 4.06
C ARG A 28 -9.47 16.89 3.05
N TYR A 29 -9.25 18.14 3.44
CA TYR A 29 -9.47 19.34 2.64
C TYR A 29 -10.92 19.50 2.16
N GLY A 30 -11.90 19.08 2.96
CA GLY A 30 -13.32 19.23 2.65
C GLY A 30 -13.83 18.30 1.54
N GLN A 31 -13.07 17.26 1.19
CA GLN A 31 -13.52 16.24 0.24
C GLN A 31 -14.62 15.37 0.85
N SER A 32 -15.56 14.90 0.01
CA SER A 32 -16.51 13.85 0.38
C SER A 32 -15.72 12.60 0.79
N ALA A 33 -16.06 11.97 1.93
CA ALA A 33 -15.28 10.82 2.37
C ALA A 33 -16.07 9.73 3.07
N ASP A 34 -15.57 8.52 2.81
CA ASP A 34 -15.91 7.26 3.46
C ASP A 34 -15.09 7.01 4.73
N TYR A 35 -14.53 8.07 5.34
CA TYR A 35 -13.71 7.98 6.55
C TYR A 35 -14.45 8.50 7.78
N LEU A 36 -14.28 7.78 8.87
CA LEU A 36 -14.68 8.19 10.21
C LEU A 36 -13.42 8.56 11.01
N ASN A 37 -13.41 9.73 11.64
CA ASN A 37 -12.22 10.30 12.26
C ASN A 37 -12.41 10.35 13.77
N CYS A 38 -11.50 9.71 14.51
CA CYS A 38 -11.38 9.77 15.96
C CYS A 38 -10.28 10.79 16.32
N PRO A 39 -10.62 12.04 16.69
CA PRO A 39 -9.62 13.03 17.09
C PRO A 39 -9.02 12.69 18.45
N LEU A 40 -7.73 12.95 18.62
CA LEU A 40 -7.02 12.87 19.90
C LEU A 40 -6.47 14.24 20.26
N THR A 41 -6.51 14.55 21.56
CA THR A 41 -5.71 15.59 22.19
C THR A 41 -4.24 15.18 22.29
N GLU A 42 -3.35 16.13 22.62
CA GLU A 42 -1.94 15.81 22.84
C GLU A 42 -1.74 14.83 24.00
N GLU A 43 -2.51 14.95 25.08
CA GLU A 43 -2.39 14.06 26.24
C GLU A 43 -2.84 12.63 25.92
N GLU A 44 -3.98 12.48 25.22
CA GLU A 44 -4.44 11.17 24.75
C GLU A 44 -3.42 10.54 23.79
N TYR A 45 -2.83 11.34 22.90
CA TYR A 45 -1.76 10.88 22.01
C TYR A 45 -0.52 10.42 22.78
N ARG A 46 -0.06 11.18 23.79
CA ARG A 46 1.08 10.80 24.63
C ARG A 46 0.84 9.47 25.34
N ARG A 47 -0.33 9.31 25.94
CA ARG A 47 -0.72 8.08 26.63
C ARG A 47 -0.77 6.90 25.65
N PHE A 48 -1.33 7.10 24.46
CA PHE A 48 -1.42 6.08 23.42
C PHE A 48 -0.04 5.69 22.87
N HIS A 49 0.83 6.68 22.58
CA HIS A 49 2.20 6.47 22.11
C HIS A 49 3.03 5.69 23.14
N GLN A 50 2.96 6.07 24.42
CA GLN A 50 3.65 5.34 25.49
C GLN A 50 3.15 3.89 25.59
N ALA A 51 1.84 3.68 25.53
CA ALA A 51 1.26 2.36 25.58
C ALA A 51 1.66 1.47 24.39
N LEU A 52 1.93 2.05 23.21
CA LEU A 52 2.45 1.34 22.05
C LEU A 52 3.91 0.89 22.24
N LEU A 53 4.74 1.70 22.89
CA LEU A 53 6.14 1.38 23.16
C LEU A 53 6.28 0.16 24.09
N GLU A 54 5.37 0.06 25.07
CA GLU A 54 5.36 -0.98 26.11
C GLU A 54 4.61 -2.25 25.71
N ALA A 55 3.79 -2.19 24.66
CA ALA A 55 2.91 -3.29 24.28
C ALA A 55 3.68 -4.55 23.84
N GLN A 56 3.19 -5.71 24.27
CA GLN A 56 3.77 -6.99 23.89
C GLN A 56 3.54 -7.30 22.40
N ARG A 57 4.64 -7.58 21.70
CA ARG A 57 4.64 -8.05 20.32
C ARG A 57 4.63 -9.57 20.29
N HIS A 58 4.16 -10.14 19.18
CA HIS A 58 4.52 -11.52 18.87
C HIS A 58 6.05 -11.60 18.74
N THR A 59 6.67 -12.56 19.42
CA THR A 59 8.11 -12.82 19.27
C THR A 59 8.32 -13.39 17.87
N PRO A 60 9.08 -12.72 17.01
CA PRO A 60 9.43 -13.30 15.72
C PRO A 60 10.31 -14.53 15.97
N HIS A 61 10.18 -15.59 15.18
CA HIS A 61 11.12 -16.71 15.27
C HIS A 61 12.55 -16.25 14.89
N ASP A 62 13.60 -16.91 15.38
CA ASP A 62 15.01 -16.48 15.18
C ASP A 62 15.45 -16.32 13.70
N TRP A 63 14.73 -16.94 12.77
CA TRP A 63 14.94 -16.81 11.32
C TRP A 63 14.16 -15.65 10.67
N GLU A 64 13.29 -14.99 11.43
CA GLU A 64 12.52 -13.80 11.04
C GLU A 64 13.33 -12.54 11.36
N ARG A 65 14.43 -12.32 10.61
CA ARG A 65 15.01 -10.97 10.52
C ARG A 65 13.99 -10.07 9.85
N LEU A 66 13.24 -9.33 10.66
CA LEU A 66 12.20 -8.40 10.22
C LEU A 66 12.82 -7.18 9.54
N GLU A 67 13.08 -7.27 8.24
CA GLU A 67 13.25 -6.09 7.40
C GLU A 67 11.85 -5.59 7.01
N PHE A 68 11.35 -4.60 7.74
CA PHE A 68 10.06 -3.99 7.45
C PHE A 68 10.13 -3.09 6.21
N PHE A 69 9.20 -3.27 5.28
CA PHE A 69 8.98 -2.33 4.18
C PHE A 69 8.53 -0.96 4.74
N GLU A 70 9.06 0.15 4.23
CA GLU A 70 8.75 1.49 4.78
C GLU A 70 7.26 1.84 4.75
N ALA A 71 6.50 1.37 3.74
CA ALA A 71 5.06 1.63 3.67
C ALA A 71 4.22 0.70 4.60
N CYS A 72 4.79 -0.39 5.09
CA CYS A 72 4.11 -1.42 5.89
C CYS A 72 4.72 -1.61 7.28
N VAL A 73 5.44 -0.60 7.78
CA VAL A 73 6.03 -0.64 9.13
C VAL A 73 4.89 -0.76 10.15
N PRO A 74 4.95 -1.73 11.09
CA PRO A 74 3.96 -1.85 12.14
C PRO A 74 3.83 -0.58 12.97
N VAL A 75 2.63 -0.23 13.40
CA VAL A 75 2.35 1.01 14.15
C VAL A 75 3.18 1.12 15.43
N GLU A 76 3.44 0.00 16.11
CA GLU A 76 4.30 -0.05 17.28
C GLU A 76 5.80 0.14 16.96
N GLU A 77 6.22 -0.16 15.73
CA GLU A 77 7.58 0.13 15.27
C GLU A 77 7.72 1.61 14.84
N LEU A 78 6.68 2.17 14.20
CA LEU A 78 6.62 3.62 13.93
C LEU A 78 6.72 4.42 15.24
N ALA A 79 6.04 3.98 16.31
CA ALA A 79 6.13 4.61 17.62
C ALA A 79 7.58 4.64 18.16
N ARG A 80 8.33 3.54 17.99
CA ARG A 80 9.73 3.41 18.44
C ARG A 80 10.69 4.30 17.66
N ARG A 81 10.43 4.54 16.37
CA ARG A 81 11.24 5.44 15.52
C ARG A 81 11.17 6.90 15.97
N GLY A 82 10.18 7.26 16.79
CA GLY A 82 10.13 8.56 17.45
C GLY A 82 8.71 9.06 17.67
N TYR A 83 8.56 9.96 18.64
CA TYR A 83 7.28 10.56 19.02
C TYR A 83 6.54 11.22 17.85
N GLN A 84 7.25 11.87 16.92
CA GLN A 84 6.57 12.55 15.81
C GLN A 84 6.19 11.62 14.65
N THR A 85 6.70 10.39 14.62
CA THR A 85 6.56 9.50 13.45
C THR A 85 5.11 9.20 13.12
N LEU A 86 4.28 8.89 14.14
CA LEU A 86 2.85 8.63 13.92
C LEU A 86 2.10 9.89 13.46
N LEU A 87 2.50 11.08 13.95
CA LEU A 87 1.91 12.37 13.60
C LEU A 87 2.21 12.79 12.15
N PHE A 88 3.28 12.28 11.55
CA PHE A 88 3.56 12.44 10.12
C PHE A 88 3.00 11.29 9.26
N GLY A 89 2.70 10.15 9.87
CA GLY A 89 2.21 8.94 9.22
C GLY A 89 0.70 8.72 9.43
N PRO A 90 0.29 7.60 10.06
CA PRO A 90 -1.11 7.18 10.12
C PRO A 90 -1.98 8.08 11.00
N MET A 91 -1.40 8.85 11.93
CA MET A 91 -2.14 9.70 12.86
C MET A 91 -2.15 11.19 12.50
N LYS A 92 -1.69 11.55 11.29
CA LYS A 92 -1.57 12.94 10.86
C LYS A 92 -2.95 13.63 10.78
N PRO A 93 -3.15 14.81 11.37
CA PRO A 93 -4.44 15.50 11.34
C PRO A 93 -4.65 16.35 10.07
N VAL A 94 -3.57 16.57 9.29
CA VAL A 94 -3.50 17.52 8.17
C VAL A 94 -4.74 17.54 7.27
N GLY A 95 -5.38 18.69 7.20
CA GLY A 95 -6.53 18.92 6.31
C GLY A 95 -7.86 18.45 6.89
N LEU A 96 -7.91 18.04 8.15
CA LEU A 96 -9.16 17.78 8.88
C LEU A 96 -9.47 18.95 9.80
N LYS A 97 -10.78 19.16 10.04
CA LYS A 97 -11.27 20.17 10.97
C LYS A 97 -12.28 19.50 11.88
N ASP A 98 -11.96 19.41 13.18
CA ASP A 98 -12.88 18.84 14.17
C ASP A 98 -14.08 19.78 14.32
N PRO A 99 -15.33 19.33 14.06
CA PRO A 99 -16.52 20.15 14.19
C PRO A 99 -16.76 20.68 15.60
N ARG A 100 -16.26 19.99 16.64
CA ARG A 100 -16.47 20.37 18.06
C ARG A 100 -15.63 21.58 18.45
N THR A 101 -14.40 21.65 17.94
CA THR A 101 -13.44 22.70 18.30
C THR A 101 -13.28 23.75 17.21
N GLY A 102 -13.70 23.43 15.98
CA GLY A 102 -13.48 24.24 14.79
C GLY A 102 -12.01 24.33 14.37
N LYS A 103 -11.13 23.48 14.91
CA LYS A 103 -9.68 23.49 14.67
C LYS A 103 -9.19 22.15 14.13
N GLU A 104 -7.97 22.12 13.60
CA GLU A 104 -7.30 20.86 13.28
C GLU A 104 -7.00 20.11 14.61
N PRO A 105 -7.36 18.82 14.74
CA PRO A 105 -7.05 18.05 15.95
C PRO A 105 -5.54 17.83 16.08
N PHE A 106 -5.05 17.49 17.28
CA PHE A 106 -3.61 17.23 17.46
C PHE A 106 -3.16 15.97 16.71
N ALA A 107 -3.95 14.90 16.82
CA ALA A 107 -3.79 13.66 16.08
C ALA A 107 -5.17 13.08 15.72
N VAL A 108 -5.20 12.11 14.82
CA VAL A 108 -6.46 11.44 14.42
C VAL A 108 -6.22 9.96 14.16
N VAL A 109 -7.16 9.10 14.53
CA VAL A 109 -7.26 7.75 13.94
C VAL A 109 -8.39 7.75 12.93
N GLN A 110 -8.08 7.38 11.69
CA GLN A 110 -9.09 7.26 10.64
C GLN A 110 -9.56 5.82 10.53
N LEU A 111 -10.87 5.62 10.39
CA LEU A 111 -11.48 4.34 10.09
C LEU A 111 -12.07 4.38 8.68
N ARG A 112 -11.95 3.28 7.94
CA ARG A 112 -12.50 3.11 6.60
C ARG A 112 -13.50 1.96 6.57
N GLN A 113 -14.61 2.15 5.87
CA GLN A 113 -15.56 1.09 5.59
C GLN A 113 -14.93 -0.01 4.73
N GLU A 114 -15.02 -1.26 5.17
CA GLU A 114 -14.50 -2.43 4.44
C GLU A 114 -15.61 -3.22 3.73
N ASP A 115 -16.80 -3.32 4.31
CA ASP A 115 -17.91 -4.08 3.74
C ASP A 115 -18.98 -3.19 3.12
N LYS A 116 -19.68 -3.72 2.11
CA LYS A 116 -20.78 -3.00 1.43
C LYS A 116 -21.91 -2.59 2.39
N ALA A 117 -22.14 -3.37 3.46
CA ALA A 117 -23.20 -3.09 4.43
C ALA A 117 -22.78 -2.07 5.51
N GLY A 118 -21.52 -1.64 5.54
CA GLY A 118 -21.05 -0.60 6.46
C GLY A 118 -20.92 -1.04 7.91
N ARG A 119 -20.84 -2.34 8.18
CA ARG A 119 -20.71 -2.90 9.54
C ARG A 119 -19.26 -3.01 9.99
N MET A 120 -18.32 -3.17 9.07
CA MET A 120 -16.91 -3.44 9.35
C MET A 120 -16.04 -2.26 8.96
N TRP A 121 -15.28 -1.75 9.93
CA TRP A 121 -14.46 -0.55 9.76
C TRP A 121 -13.01 -0.81 10.18
N SER A 122 -12.07 -0.68 9.24
CA SER A 122 -10.64 -0.90 9.48
C SER A 122 -9.96 0.37 9.99
N LEU A 123 -8.98 0.23 10.89
CA LEU A 123 -8.13 1.35 11.30
C LEU A 123 -7.07 1.61 10.21
N VAL A 124 -7.09 2.79 9.60
CA VAL A 124 -6.26 3.13 8.45
C VAL A 124 -4.81 3.34 8.87
N GLY A 125 -3.88 2.55 8.31
CA GLY A 125 -2.45 2.66 8.60
C GLY A 125 -2.03 2.11 9.97
N PHE A 126 -2.89 1.30 10.60
CA PHE A 126 -2.66 0.66 11.90
C PHE A 126 -2.28 -0.82 11.75
N GLN A 127 -1.57 -1.18 10.69
CA GLN A 127 -0.98 -2.51 10.57
C GLN A 127 -0.09 -2.81 11.78
N THR A 128 -0.19 -4.01 12.34
CA THR A 128 0.44 -4.32 13.64
C THR A 128 0.78 -5.81 13.81
N GLY A 129 1.88 -6.08 14.49
CA GLY A 129 2.29 -7.42 14.94
C GLY A 129 2.09 -7.63 16.45
N LEU A 130 1.32 -6.76 17.11
CA LEU A 130 1.03 -6.87 18.54
C LEU A 130 0.18 -8.10 18.85
N LYS A 131 0.33 -8.64 20.06
CA LYS A 131 -0.56 -9.71 20.54
C LYS A 131 -1.99 -9.17 20.61
N TRP A 132 -2.99 -10.00 20.31
CA TRP A 132 -4.39 -9.57 20.26
C TRP A 132 -4.91 -8.90 21.56
N PRO A 133 -4.56 -9.36 22.78
CA PRO A 133 -4.95 -8.64 23.99
C PRO A 133 -4.39 -7.22 24.06
N GLU A 134 -3.17 -6.99 23.57
CA GLU A 134 -2.56 -5.66 23.50
C GLU A 134 -3.23 -4.77 22.45
N GLN A 135 -3.59 -5.34 21.29
CA GLN A 135 -4.36 -4.62 20.29
C GLN A 135 -5.71 -4.16 20.85
N LYS A 136 -6.43 -5.04 21.56
CA LYS A 136 -7.68 -4.69 22.21
C LYS A 136 -7.51 -3.55 23.22
N ARG A 137 -6.52 -3.68 24.11
CA ARG A 137 -6.18 -2.66 25.10
C ARG A 137 -5.89 -1.30 24.44
N LEU A 138 -5.08 -1.28 23.39
CA LEU A 138 -4.68 -0.04 22.70
C LEU A 138 -5.82 0.57 21.90
N ILE A 139 -6.59 -0.22 21.17
CA ILE A 139 -7.73 0.28 20.38
C ILE A 139 -8.74 0.96 21.31
N GLN A 140 -8.98 0.37 22.48
CA GLN A 140 -9.90 0.94 23.48
C GLN A 140 -9.35 2.19 24.20
N MET A 141 -8.13 2.63 23.91
CA MET A 141 -7.61 3.93 24.33
C MET A 141 -7.94 5.07 23.34
N ILE A 142 -8.41 4.75 22.14
CA ILE A 142 -8.74 5.74 21.10
C ILE A 142 -10.13 6.31 21.39
N PRO A 143 -10.31 7.66 21.39
CA PRO A 143 -11.61 8.27 21.61
C PRO A 143 -12.64 7.80 20.59
N GLY A 144 -13.76 7.29 21.08
CA GLY A 144 -14.83 6.70 20.27
C GLY A 144 -14.74 5.19 20.13
N LEU A 145 -13.62 4.56 20.51
CA LEU A 145 -13.40 3.11 20.40
C LEU A 145 -13.25 2.43 21.77
N GLU A 146 -13.62 3.09 22.87
CA GLU A 146 -13.43 2.60 24.24
C GLU A 146 -14.12 1.24 24.49
N ASN A 147 -15.25 1.02 23.82
CA ASN A 147 -16.01 -0.22 23.87
C ASN A 147 -16.00 -0.97 22.52
N ALA A 148 -15.05 -0.66 21.64
CA ALA A 148 -15.04 -1.23 20.30
C ALA A 148 -14.92 -2.77 20.34
N GLU A 149 -15.78 -3.42 19.55
CA GLU A 149 -15.73 -4.85 19.30
C GLU A 149 -14.85 -5.11 18.07
N ILE A 150 -13.72 -5.77 18.30
CA ILE A 150 -12.75 -6.12 17.26
C ILE A 150 -13.16 -7.46 16.65
N VAL A 151 -13.63 -7.42 15.40
CA VAL A 151 -14.04 -8.61 14.64
C VAL A 151 -12.90 -9.24 13.84
N ARG A 152 -11.83 -8.47 13.60
CA ARG A 152 -10.58 -8.98 13.02
C ARG A 152 -9.40 -8.24 13.62
N TYR A 153 -8.50 -8.97 14.25
CA TYR A 153 -7.25 -8.39 14.74
C TYR A 153 -6.26 -8.13 13.61
N GLY A 154 -5.42 -7.11 13.80
CA GLY A 154 -4.27 -6.85 12.95
C GLY A 154 -3.25 -7.97 13.09
N VAL A 155 -2.51 -8.21 12.02
CA VAL A 155 -1.58 -9.33 11.93
C VAL A 155 -0.53 -8.96 10.90
N MET A 156 0.72 -9.15 11.27
CA MET A 156 1.83 -9.18 10.32
C MET A 156 1.93 -10.61 9.82
N HIS A 157 1.43 -10.87 8.60
CA HIS A 157 1.62 -12.17 7.97
C HIS A 157 2.86 -12.17 7.11
N ARG A 158 3.14 -13.32 6.53
CA ARG A 158 4.29 -13.61 5.70
C ARG A 158 3.89 -13.50 4.22
N ASN A 159 4.20 -12.40 3.51
CA ASN A 159 4.04 -12.36 2.04
C ASN A 159 5.26 -12.95 1.37
N THR A 160 5.08 -14.11 0.74
CA THR A 160 6.12 -14.78 -0.03
C THR A 160 6.40 -14.02 -1.33
N TYR A 161 7.63 -13.53 -1.50
CA TYR A 161 8.09 -12.93 -2.76
C TYR A 161 9.48 -13.44 -3.14
N LEU A 162 9.72 -13.49 -4.45
CA LEU A 162 11.00 -13.85 -5.05
C LEU A 162 11.97 -12.66 -5.03
N ASN A 163 13.26 -12.95 -4.96
CA ASN A 163 14.29 -11.96 -5.28
C ASN A 163 14.27 -11.70 -6.80
N ALA A 164 13.35 -10.83 -7.22
CA ALA A 164 13.08 -10.55 -8.62
C ALA A 164 14.32 -10.08 -9.39
N PRO A 165 15.20 -9.20 -8.86
CA PRO A 165 16.38 -8.76 -9.61
C PRO A 165 17.32 -9.92 -9.96
N ARG A 166 17.39 -10.95 -9.10
CA ARG A 166 18.18 -12.15 -9.38
C ARG A 166 17.47 -13.14 -10.30
N LEU A 167 16.16 -13.30 -10.15
CA LEU A 167 15.43 -14.43 -10.73
C LEU A 167 14.63 -14.09 -11.99
N LEU A 168 14.14 -12.86 -12.12
CA LEU A 168 13.19 -12.45 -13.16
C LEU A 168 13.81 -11.43 -14.12
N ALA A 169 13.48 -11.55 -15.39
CA ALA A 169 13.64 -10.49 -16.38
C ALA A 169 12.47 -9.49 -16.29
N GLU A 170 12.59 -8.33 -16.95
CA GLU A 170 11.52 -7.32 -17.01
C GLU A 170 10.26 -7.81 -17.74
N THR A 171 10.35 -8.94 -18.44
CA THR A 171 9.23 -9.68 -19.05
C THR A 171 8.43 -10.50 -18.04
N LEU A 172 8.88 -10.55 -16.78
CA LEU A 172 8.41 -11.42 -15.69
C LEU A 172 8.70 -12.91 -15.88
N GLU A 173 9.48 -13.25 -16.91
CA GLU A 173 9.99 -14.60 -17.14
C GLU A 173 11.22 -14.87 -16.26
N PHE A 174 11.36 -16.12 -15.79
CA PHE A 174 12.55 -16.51 -15.04
C PHE A 174 13.79 -16.56 -15.94
N LYS A 175 14.87 -15.89 -15.51
CA LYS A 175 16.16 -15.83 -16.24
C LYS A 175 16.79 -17.22 -16.49
N GLY A 176 16.47 -18.21 -15.64
CA GLY A 176 16.98 -19.59 -15.72
C GLY A 176 15.93 -20.64 -16.06
N ALA A 177 14.69 -20.25 -16.38
CA ALA A 177 13.61 -21.18 -16.70
C ALA A 177 12.68 -20.57 -17.76
N GLU A 178 12.98 -20.85 -19.03
CA GLU A 178 12.19 -20.38 -20.17
C GLU A 178 10.75 -20.89 -20.09
N GLY A 179 9.78 -20.01 -20.36
CA GLY A 179 8.35 -20.32 -20.31
C GLY A 179 7.75 -20.32 -18.90
N LEU A 180 8.57 -20.18 -17.84
CA LEU A 180 8.08 -19.99 -16.47
C LEU A 180 8.02 -18.50 -16.14
N PHE A 181 6.88 -18.05 -15.60
CA PHE A 181 6.63 -16.65 -15.24
C PHE A 181 6.18 -16.54 -13.79
N ALA A 182 6.48 -15.40 -13.16
CA ALA A 182 5.92 -15.02 -11.86
C ALA A 182 5.13 -13.71 -11.99
N ALA A 183 4.04 -13.57 -11.23
CA ALA A 183 3.25 -12.35 -11.18
C ALA A 183 2.70 -12.12 -9.77
N GLY A 184 2.16 -10.93 -9.52
CA GLY A 184 1.62 -10.57 -8.22
C GLY A 184 2.70 -10.47 -7.15
N VAL A 185 2.27 -10.60 -5.90
CA VAL A 185 3.15 -10.54 -4.72
C VAL A 185 4.36 -11.47 -4.85
N LEU A 186 4.18 -12.67 -5.44
CA LEU A 186 5.27 -13.60 -5.67
C LEU A 186 6.40 -13.01 -6.53
N ALA A 187 6.08 -12.17 -7.51
CA ALA A 187 7.06 -11.48 -8.35
C ALA A 187 7.70 -10.25 -7.69
N GLY A 188 7.32 -9.91 -6.46
CA GLY A 188 7.86 -8.76 -5.73
C GLY A 188 7.13 -7.44 -5.97
N VAL A 189 5.82 -7.47 -6.28
CA VAL A 189 4.99 -6.26 -6.25
C VAL A 189 4.08 -6.22 -5.04
N GLU A 190 3.61 -5.04 -4.66
CA GLU A 190 2.63 -4.85 -3.61
C GLU A 190 1.41 -4.09 -4.14
N GLY A 191 0.21 -4.53 -3.76
CA GLY A 191 -1.06 -3.94 -4.15
C GLY A 191 -1.85 -4.79 -5.15
N TYR A 192 -3.17 -4.70 -5.07
CA TYR A 192 -4.07 -5.47 -5.94
C TYR A 192 -3.93 -5.07 -7.41
N LEU A 193 -3.76 -3.78 -7.68
CA LEU A 193 -3.65 -3.25 -9.04
C LEU A 193 -2.32 -3.66 -9.68
N GLU A 194 -1.22 -3.55 -8.95
CA GLU A 194 0.10 -3.97 -9.36
C GLU A 194 0.16 -5.47 -9.61
N SER A 195 -0.53 -6.25 -8.75
CA SER A 195 -0.65 -7.68 -8.93
C SER A 195 -1.44 -8.06 -10.17
N ALA A 196 -2.55 -7.38 -10.44
CA ALA A 196 -3.33 -7.58 -11.66
C ALA A 196 -2.53 -7.16 -12.91
N ALA A 197 -1.80 -6.05 -12.85
CA ALA A 197 -1.03 -5.51 -13.96
C ALA A 197 0.18 -6.40 -14.33
N THR A 198 0.89 -6.91 -13.33
CA THR A 198 1.95 -7.93 -13.56
C THR A 198 1.36 -9.25 -14.04
N GLY A 199 0.19 -9.66 -13.53
CA GLY A 199 -0.55 -10.82 -14.05
C GLY A 199 -0.91 -10.69 -15.52
N PHE A 200 -1.38 -9.50 -15.94
CA PHE A 200 -1.62 -9.18 -17.35
C PHE A 200 -0.35 -9.35 -18.19
N LEU A 201 0.80 -8.78 -17.76
CA LEU A 201 2.03 -8.87 -18.54
C LEU A 201 2.59 -10.29 -18.60
N ALA A 202 2.60 -11.02 -17.48
CA ALA A 202 3.05 -12.40 -17.42
C ALA A 202 2.16 -13.30 -18.31
N GLY A 203 0.84 -13.12 -18.25
CA GLY A 203 -0.10 -13.84 -19.11
C GLY A 203 0.08 -13.52 -20.60
N LEU A 204 0.27 -12.23 -20.94
CA LEU A 204 0.58 -11.80 -22.31
C LEU A 204 1.86 -12.48 -22.82
N ASN A 205 2.93 -12.47 -22.03
CA ASN A 205 4.21 -13.06 -22.43
C ASN A 205 4.18 -14.59 -22.47
N ALA A 206 3.45 -15.24 -21.57
CA ALA A 206 3.20 -16.68 -21.63
C ALA A 206 2.44 -17.08 -22.90
N ALA A 207 1.40 -16.32 -23.26
CA ALA A 207 0.66 -16.54 -24.52
C ALA A 207 1.55 -16.33 -25.74
N ARG A 208 2.43 -15.31 -25.72
CA ARG A 208 3.40 -15.07 -26.80
C ARG A 208 4.41 -16.21 -26.92
N ARG A 209 4.97 -16.70 -25.81
CA ARG A 209 5.85 -17.89 -25.79
C ARG A 209 5.16 -19.11 -26.41
N PHE A 210 3.90 -19.37 -26.02
CA PHE A 210 3.11 -20.45 -26.59
C PHE A 210 2.93 -20.32 -28.11
N LEU A 211 2.81 -19.10 -28.62
CA LEU A 211 2.72 -18.80 -30.06
C LEU A 211 4.09 -18.74 -30.77
N GLY A 212 5.20 -19.05 -30.09
CA GLY A 212 6.56 -18.95 -30.65
C GLY A 212 7.04 -17.52 -30.88
N LEU A 213 6.43 -16.54 -30.21
CA LEU A 213 6.77 -15.13 -30.31
C LEU A 213 7.64 -14.68 -29.12
N PRO A 214 8.58 -13.74 -29.33
CA PRO A 214 9.39 -13.21 -28.23
C PRO A 214 8.52 -12.44 -27.24
N PRO A 215 8.85 -12.48 -25.93
CA PRO A 215 8.16 -11.69 -24.92
C PRO A 215 8.34 -10.18 -25.16
N VAL A 216 7.47 -9.38 -24.56
CA VAL A 216 7.41 -7.92 -24.70
C VAL A 216 7.39 -7.26 -23.34
N VAL A 217 7.77 -5.98 -23.31
CA VAL A 217 7.82 -5.16 -22.09
C VAL A 217 7.25 -3.79 -22.43
N PRO A 218 6.38 -3.21 -21.59
CA PRO A 218 5.93 -1.84 -21.78
C PRO A 218 7.08 -0.81 -21.66
N PRO A 219 6.87 0.42 -22.17
CA PRO A 219 7.87 1.49 -22.09
C PRO A 219 8.03 2.01 -20.66
N GLU A 220 9.21 2.54 -20.32
CA GLU A 220 9.56 3.01 -18.97
C GLU A 220 8.74 4.23 -18.50
N GLU A 221 8.16 4.99 -19.43
CA GLU A 221 7.26 6.09 -19.08
C GLU A 221 5.92 5.60 -18.56
N SER A 222 5.54 4.36 -18.86
CA SER A 222 4.33 3.73 -18.33
C SER A 222 4.59 3.16 -16.93
N MET A 223 3.60 3.24 -16.04
CA MET A 223 3.75 2.75 -14.67
C MET A 223 4.07 1.24 -14.62
N LEU A 224 3.41 0.44 -15.46
CA LEU A 224 3.69 -1.00 -15.53
C LEU A 224 5.10 -1.28 -16.05
N GLY A 225 5.53 -0.60 -17.12
CA GLY A 225 6.86 -0.77 -17.69
C GLY A 225 7.97 -0.36 -16.72
N ALA A 226 7.79 0.76 -16.03
CA ALA A 226 8.70 1.21 -14.97
C ALA A 226 8.78 0.21 -13.82
N LEU A 227 7.63 -0.30 -13.35
CA LEU A 227 7.56 -1.24 -12.25
C LEU A 227 8.31 -2.55 -12.56
N VAL A 228 8.06 -3.17 -13.71
CA VAL A 228 8.72 -4.45 -14.06
C VAL A 228 10.19 -4.29 -14.39
N ARG A 229 10.61 -3.12 -14.88
CA ARG A 229 12.03 -2.78 -15.03
C ARG A 229 12.69 -2.64 -13.66
N PHE A 230 12.05 -1.97 -12.70
CA PHE A 230 12.53 -1.91 -11.32
C PHE A 230 12.69 -3.32 -10.73
N LEU A 231 11.70 -4.20 -10.88
CA LEU A 231 11.81 -5.59 -10.39
C LEU A 231 13.03 -6.32 -10.96
N ALA A 232 13.38 -6.08 -12.23
CA ALA A 232 14.48 -6.76 -12.89
C ALA A 232 15.86 -6.15 -12.59
N THR A 233 15.93 -4.86 -12.26
CA THR A 233 17.20 -4.10 -12.14
C THR A 233 17.46 -3.49 -10.75
N ALA A 234 16.53 -3.61 -9.80
CA ALA A 234 16.76 -3.15 -8.43
C ALA A 234 17.94 -3.85 -7.78
N HIS A 235 18.47 -3.28 -6.70
CA HIS A 235 19.59 -3.89 -5.98
C HIS A 235 19.17 -5.27 -5.44
N PRO A 236 19.91 -6.35 -5.75
CA PRO A 236 19.48 -7.71 -5.41
C PRO A 236 19.67 -8.04 -3.92
N GLU A 237 20.65 -7.45 -3.24
CA GLU A 237 20.80 -7.62 -1.79
C GLU A 237 19.79 -6.74 -1.07
N GLY A 238 19.00 -7.34 -0.16
CA GLY A 238 17.94 -6.63 0.56
C GLY A 238 16.79 -6.17 -0.35
N PHE A 239 16.59 -6.82 -1.51
CA PHE A 239 15.46 -6.51 -2.38
C PHE A 239 14.14 -6.60 -1.60
N GLN A 240 13.31 -5.57 -1.72
CA GLN A 240 11.97 -5.52 -1.14
C GLN A 240 10.93 -5.31 -2.25
N PRO A 241 9.67 -5.76 -2.05
CA PRO A 241 8.61 -5.56 -3.01
C PRO A 241 8.36 -4.08 -3.31
N MET A 242 7.74 -3.79 -4.45
CA MET A 242 7.49 -2.43 -4.90
C MET A 242 6.03 -2.21 -5.30
N ASN A 243 5.47 -1.07 -4.90
CA ASN A 243 4.18 -0.59 -5.36
C ASN A 243 4.34 0.54 -6.39
N ALA A 244 3.26 0.87 -7.11
CA ALA A 244 3.27 1.95 -8.08
C ALA A 244 3.52 3.31 -7.40
N ASN A 245 4.55 4.03 -7.84
CA ASN A 245 4.85 5.37 -7.37
C ASN A 245 5.57 6.21 -8.44
N TRP A 246 5.48 7.54 -8.31
CA TRP A 246 6.04 8.48 -9.31
C TRP A 246 7.58 8.48 -9.39
N GLY A 247 8.28 7.83 -8.46
CA GLY A 247 9.73 7.69 -8.51
C GLY A 247 10.22 6.62 -9.50
N LEU A 248 9.34 5.73 -9.94
CA LEU A 248 9.68 4.66 -10.89
C LEU A 248 9.82 5.18 -12.33
N VAL A 249 9.02 6.19 -12.69
CA VAL A 249 8.98 6.73 -14.05
C VAL A 249 9.98 7.88 -14.23
N PRO A 250 10.50 8.12 -15.45
CA PRO A 250 11.41 9.23 -15.69
C PRO A 250 10.85 10.59 -15.22
N PRO A 251 11.68 11.54 -14.77
CA PRO A 251 11.21 12.85 -14.37
C PRO A 251 10.59 13.65 -15.54
N VAL A 252 9.85 14.70 -15.19
CA VAL A 252 9.49 15.77 -16.13
C VAL A 252 10.36 16.97 -15.77
N GLU A 253 11.22 17.34 -16.71
CA GLU A 253 12.15 18.46 -16.57
C GLU A 253 11.42 19.80 -16.48
N GLY A 254 12.08 20.78 -15.85
CA GLY A 254 11.60 22.14 -15.72
C GLY A 254 11.01 22.52 -14.36
N ARG A 255 10.69 23.81 -14.22
CA ARG A 255 10.23 24.47 -12.99
C ARG A 255 8.71 24.41 -12.84
N LEU A 256 8.15 23.20 -12.87
CA LEU A 256 6.73 22.96 -12.61
C LEU A 256 6.47 22.59 -11.14
N GLY A 257 5.28 22.92 -10.63
CA GLY A 257 4.82 22.44 -9.32
C GLY A 257 4.63 20.92 -9.30
N LYS A 258 4.62 20.33 -8.10
CA LYS A 258 4.54 18.86 -7.92
C LYS A 258 3.27 18.27 -8.55
N LYS A 259 2.14 19.00 -8.54
CA LYS A 259 0.87 18.54 -9.11
C LYS A 259 0.94 18.49 -10.63
N GLU A 260 1.47 19.55 -11.24
CA GLU A 260 1.64 19.71 -12.68
C GLU A 260 2.61 18.66 -13.24
N LYS A 261 3.72 18.41 -12.52
CA LYS A 261 4.68 17.34 -12.89
C LYS A 261 4.01 15.97 -12.94
N ARG A 262 3.24 15.62 -11.90
CA ARG A 262 2.52 14.33 -11.84
C ARG A 262 1.48 14.19 -12.95
N GLN A 263 0.75 15.26 -13.28
CA GLN A 263 -0.19 15.25 -14.40
C GLN A 263 0.52 15.08 -15.76
N ALA A 264 1.67 15.72 -15.95
CA ALA A 264 2.47 15.55 -17.16
C ALA A 264 3.02 14.12 -17.29
N MET A 265 3.54 13.55 -16.19
CA MET A 265 3.97 12.14 -16.13
C MET A 265 2.83 11.18 -16.46
N TYR A 266 1.64 11.41 -15.90
CA TYR A 266 0.45 10.62 -16.17
C TYR A 266 0.10 10.59 -17.66
N ARG A 267 -0.01 11.77 -18.30
CA ARG A 267 -0.35 11.87 -19.73
C ARG A 267 0.69 11.20 -20.61
N ARG A 268 1.98 11.45 -20.36
CA ARG A 268 3.09 10.83 -21.10
C ARG A 268 3.06 9.30 -20.96
N GLY A 269 2.91 8.81 -19.73
CA GLY A 269 2.87 7.37 -19.45
C GLY A 269 1.68 6.65 -20.07
N LEU A 270 0.49 7.26 -20.01
CA LEU A 270 -0.70 6.70 -20.65
C LEU A 270 -0.57 6.66 -22.18
N GLN A 271 -0.05 7.72 -22.79
CA GLN A 271 0.21 7.77 -24.24
C GLN A 271 1.22 6.70 -24.66
N ALA A 272 2.34 6.57 -23.94
CA ALA A 272 3.37 5.56 -24.22
C ALA A 272 2.81 4.13 -24.09
N PHE A 273 2.07 3.84 -23.02
CA PHE A 273 1.45 2.53 -22.81
C PHE A 273 0.44 2.18 -23.91
N SER A 274 -0.38 3.15 -24.32
CA SER A 274 -1.40 2.97 -25.36
C SER A 274 -0.78 2.75 -26.74
N GLY A 275 0.31 3.47 -27.05
CA GLY A 275 1.11 3.27 -28.26
C GLY A 275 1.74 1.87 -28.30
N TRP A 276 2.30 1.42 -27.18
CA TRP A 276 2.85 0.07 -27.03
C TRP A 276 1.79 -1.01 -27.24
N LEU A 277 0.61 -0.90 -26.63
CA LEU A 277 -0.49 -1.85 -26.81
C LEU A 277 -0.92 -1.96 -28.27
N SER A 278 -1.01 -0.82 -28.98
CA SER A 278 -1.44 -0.76 -30.38
C SER A 278 -0.42 -1.38 -31.35
N ALA A 279 0.86 -1.42 -30.96
CA ALA A 279 1.95 -2.03 -31.71
C ALA A 279 2.06 -3.55 -31.51
N LEU A 280 1.35 -4.14 -30.54
CA LEU A 280 1.42 -5.57 -30.28
C LEU A 280 0.95 -6.40 -31.49
N ARG A 281 1.73 -7.43 -31.82
CA ARG A 281 1.40 -8.42 -32.85
C ARG A 281 1.59 -9.83 -32.26
N PRO A 282 0.52 -10.66 -32.15
CA PRO A 282 -0.87 -10.34 -32.45
C PRO A 282 -1.44 -9.25 -31.52
N PRO A 283 -2.46 -8.49 -31.97
CA PRO A 283 -3.14 -7.53 -31.12
C PRO A 283 -3.97 -8.24 -30.05
N LEU A 284 -4.23 -7.54 -28.93
CA LEU A 284 -5.20 -7.99 -27.94
C LEU A 284 -6.63 -7.85 -28.53
N PRO A 285 -7.46 -8.91 -28.53
CA PRO A 285 -8.82 -8.81 -29.05
C PRO A 285 -9.63 -7.75 -28.28
N GLY A 286 -10.33 -6.87 -29.01
CA GLY A 286 -11.23 -5.89 -28.39
C GLY A 286 -10.58 -4.65 -27.77
N THR A 287 -9.27 -4.41 -27.95
CA THR A 287 -8.64 -3.16 -27.51
C THR A 287 -9.16 -1.97 -28.32
N ARG A 288 -9.99 -1.13 -27.70
CA ARG A 288 -10.24 0.25 -28.14
C ARG A 288 -9.13 1.16 -27.58
N THR A 289 -8.82 2.23 -28.28
CA THR A 289 -7.84 3.24 -27.84
C THR A 289 -8.17 3.70 -26.42
N LEU A 290 -7.24 3.55 -25.48
CA LEU A 290 -7.41 4.04 -24.11
C LEU A 290 -7.49 5.58 -24.16
N GLN A 291 -8.63 6.14 -23.80
CA GLN A 291 -8.77 7.59 -23.61
C GLN A 291 -8.55 7.92 -22.13
N PRO A 292 -7.88 9.05 -21.80
CA PRO A 292 -7.82 9.51 -20.43
C PRO A 292 -9.25 9.70 -19.90
N ALA A 293 -9.51 9.23 -18.68
CA ALA A 293 -10.74 9.59 -17.98
C ALA A 293 -10.83 11.13 -17.85
N PRO A 294 -12.03 11.72 -17.98
CA PRO A 294 -12.23 13.17 -17.87
C PRO A 294 -11.77 13.73 -16.52
#